data_AF-A0A381FF89-F1
#
_entry.id   AF-A0A381FF89-F1
#
_cell.length_a   1.000
_cell.length_b   1.000
_cell.length_c   1.000
_cell.angle_alpha   90.00
_cell.angle_beta   90.00
_cell.angle_gamma   90.00
#
_symmetry.space_group_name_H-M   'P 1'
#
loop_
_entity.id
_entity.type
_entity.pdbx_description
1 polymer ?
#
loop_
_entity_poly.entity_id
_entity_poly.type
_entity_poly.pdbx_seq_one_letter_code
_entity_poly.pdbx_strand_id
1 'polypeptide(L)' 'MKLPKFLLADNSEFPEDLFVVHTEYPRFILNVEEEEVEWLDDLEGDDEETMADEATKVVEAAFKWCDEELAKYDEEEED' A
#
# COMPACT_ATOMS: atom_id res chain seq x y z
N MET A 1 -5.43 -10.68 17.31
CA MET A 1 -5.06 -11.01 15.92
C MET A 1 -3.93 -10.06 15.51
N LYS A 2 -2.93 -10.50 14.74
CA LYS A 2 -1.89 -9.64 14.20
C LYS A 2 -2.18 -9.43 12.72
N LEU A 3 -2.36 -8.17 12.29
CA LEU A 3 -2.56 -7.86 10.88
C LEU A 3 -1.22 -7.95 10.13
N PRO A 4 -1.23 -8.44 8.87
CA PRO A 4 -0.10 -8.29 7.97
C PRO A 4 0.21 -6.82 7.69
N LYS A 5 1.46 -6.53 7.36
CA LYS A 5 1.92 -5.17 7.06
C LYS A 5 1.22 -4.58 5.84
N PHE A 6 1.10 -5.37 4.77
CA PHE A 6 0.41 -5.02 3.55
C PHE A 6 -0.74 -5.98 3.30
N LEU A 7 -1.83 -5.45 2.78
CA LEU A 7 -3.03 -6.18 2.37
C LEU A 7 -3.45 -5.64 1.00
N LEU A 8 -3.86 -6.55 0.12
CA LEU A 8 -4.45 -6.22 -1.16
C LEU A 8 -5.97 -6.11 -0.97
N ALA A 9 -6.57 -5.07 -1.54
CA ALA A 9 -7.98 -4.75 -1.36
C ALA A 9 -8.61 -4.33 -2.69
N ASP A 10 -9.81 -4.84 -2.93
CA ASP A 10 -10.67 -4.52 -4.06
C ASP A 10 -11.93 -3.77 -3.58
N ASN A 11 -12.57 -3.05 -4.49
CA ASN A 11 -13.84 -2.39 -4.19
C ASN A 11 -14.83 -2.51 -5.35
N SER A 12 -16.06 -2.97 -5.08
CA SER A 12 -17.08 -3.16 -6.12
C SER A 12 -17.55 -1.86 -6.81
N GLU A 13 -17.39 -0.70 -6.16
CA GLU A 13 -17.68 0.61 -6.74
C GLU A 13 -16.52 1.15 -7.60
N PHE A 14 -15.32 0.60 -7.42
CA PHE A 14 -14.10 0.94 -8.15
C PHE A 14 -13.50 -0.33 -8.79
N PRO A 15 -14.20 -0.93 -9.77
CA PRO A 15 -13.85 -2.26 -10.28
C PRO A 15 -12.55 -2.28 -11.12
N GLU A 16 -12.04 -1.12 -11.50
CA GLU A 16 -10.78 -0.97 -12.23
C GLU A 16 -9.61 -0.64 -11.30
N ASP A 17 -9.89 -0.34 -10.02
CA ASP A 17 -8.86 0.07 -9.06
C ASP A 17 -8.47 -1.08 -8.12
N LEU A 18 -7.20 -1.09 -7.76
CA LEU A 18 -6.58 -1.97 -6.81
C LEU A 18 -5.95 -1.14 -5.70
N PHE A 19 -6.20 -1.54 -4.47
CA PHE A 19 -5.71 -0.83 -3.30
C PHE A 19 -4.73 -1.68 -2.50
N VAL A 20 -3.66 -1.05 -2.01
CA VAL A 20 -2.79 -1.61 -0.99
C VAL A 20 -3.06 -0.89 0.32
N VAL A 21 -3.44 -1.66 1.35
CA VAL A 21 -3.62 -1.14 2.70
C VAL A 21 -2.35 -1.41 3.52
N HIS A 22 -1.69 -0.34 3.95
CA HIS A 22 -0.57 -0.41 4.88
C HIS A 22 -1.05 -0.23 6.32
N THR A 23 -0.83 -1.24 7.17
CA THR A 23 -1.43 -1.29 8.52
C THR A 23 -0.50 -0.86 9.65
N GLU A 24 0.77 -0.55 9.35
CA GLU A 24 1.77 -0.06 10.31
C GLU A 24 1.97 1.46 10.16
N TYR A 25 2.51 2.12 11.18
CA TYR A 25 2.79 3.57 11.10
C TYR A 25 3.97 3.84 10.13
N PRO A 26 3.89 4.86 9.26
CA PRO A 26 2.69 5.67 8.96
C PRO A 26 1.66 4.86 8.14
N ARG A 27 0.40 4.87 8.58
CA ARG A 27 -0.68 4.10 7.92
C ARG A 27 -1.23 4.85 6.72
N PHE A 28 -1.44 4.14 5.64
CA PHE A 28 -1.97 4.69 4.40
C PHE A 28 -2.72 3.65 3.57
N ILE A 29 -3.46 4.15 2.60
CA ILE A 29 -4.03 3.37 1.50
C ILE A 29 -3.42 3.91 0.22
N LEU A 30 -2.85 3.01 -0.59
CA LEU A 30 -2.33 3.32 -1.91
C LEU A 30 -3.31 2.82 -2.96
N ASN A 31 -3.75 3.69 -3.86
CA ASN A 31 -4.36 3.29 -5.13
C ASN A 31 -3.22 3.02 -6.12
N VAL A 32 -3.12 1.80 -6.63
CA VAL A 32 -1.99 1.37 -7.47
C VAL A 32 -2.10 1.95 -8.88
N GLU A 33 -3.31 2.08 -9.39
CA GLU A 33 -3.65 2.52 -10.75
C GLU A 33 -3.47 4.03 -10.93
N GLU A 34 -3.91 4.82 -9.94
CA GLU A 34 -3.76 6.28 -9.93
C GLU A 34 -2.43 6.72 -9.28
N GLU A 35 -1.64 5.78 -8.74
CA GLU A 35 -0.40 6.03 -7.99
C GLU A 35 -0.58 7.03 -6.83
N GLU A 36 -1.78 7.07 -6.23
CA GLU A 36 -2.17 8.04 -5.19
C GLU A 36 -2.17 7.42 -3.80
N VAL A 37 -1.62 8.15 -2.81
CA VAL A 37 -1.52 7.72 -1.42
C VAL A 37 -2.39 8.58 -0.52
N GLU A 38 -3.36 7.95 0.14
CA GLU A 38 -4.17 8.56 1.18
C GLU A 38 -3.61 8.18 2.57
N TRP A 39 -3.12 9.16 3.31
CA TRP A 39 -2.56 8.97 4.65
C TRP A 39 -3.66 8.95 5.71
N LEU A 40 -3.64 7.92 6.56
CA LEU A 40 -4.59 7.79 7.68
C LEU A 40 -4.04 8.39 8.98
N ASP A 41 -2.74 8.66 9.02
CA ASP A 41 -2.04 9.24 10.15
C ASP A 41 -1.65 10.69 9.86
N ASP A 42 -1.62 11.49 10.93
CA ASP A 42 -1.05 12.82 10.88
C ASP A 42 0.49 12.71 10.85
N LEU A 43 1.08 13.23 9.79
CA LEU A 43 2.53 13.22 9.56
C LEU A 43 3.21 14.53 10.00
N GLU A 44 2.45 15.52 10.47
CA GLU A 44 2.97 16.82 10.88
C GLU A 44 3.61 16.75 12.28
N GLY A 45 4.88 17.19 12.43
CA GLY A 45 5.61 17.18 13.72
C GLY A 45 7.08 17.59 13.63
N ASP A 46 7.81 17.54 14.76
CA ASP A 46 9.22 17.97 14.89
C ASP A 46 10.24 17.12 14.08
N ASP A 47 9.82 16.00 13.50
CA ASP A 47 10.66 15.03 12.77
C ASP A 47 10.26 14.88 11.28
N GLU A 48 9.74 15.96 10.68
CA GLU A 48 9.14 16.00 9.34
C GLU A 48 10.06 15.43 8.23
N GLU A 49 11.36 15.71 8.27
CA GLU A 49 12.34 15.18 7.30
C GLU A 49 12.47 13.65 7.41
N THR A 50 12.60 13.14 8.63
CA THR A 50 12.68 11.70 8.91
C THR A 50 11.39 10.99 8.47
N MET A 51 10.24 11.61 8.73
CA MET A 51 8.92 11.08 8.38
C MET A 51 8.70 11.03 6.87
N ALA A 52 9.11 12.07 6.14
CA ALA A 52 8.99 12.11 4.67
C ALA A 52 9.83 11.00 4.00
N ASP A 53 11.04 10.77 4.53
CA ASP A 53 11.92 9.69 4.06
C ASP A 53 11.33 8.30 4.36
N GLU A 54 10.76 8.10 5.54
CA GLU A 54 10.09 6.83 5.91
C GLU A 54 8.83 6.59 5.09
N ALA A 55 8.00 7.63 4.91
CA ALA A 55 6.81 7.63 4.07
C ALA A 55 7.14 7.20 2.63
N THR A 56 8.17 7.79 2.04
CA THR A 56 8.62 7.44 0.68
C THR A 56 9.05 5.97 0.59
N LYS A 57 9.87 5.51 1.53
CA LYS A 57 10.35 4.12 1.56
C LYS A 57 9.23 3.10 1.70
N VAL A 58 8.21 3.40 2.51
CA VAL A 58 7.12 2.46 2.76
C VAL A 58 6.14 2.41 1.59
N VAL A 59 5.94 3.52 0.87
CA VAL A 59 5.15 3.56 -0.37
C VAL A 59 5.85 2.75 -1.47
N GLU A 60 7.16 2.93 -1.67
CA GLU A 60 7.93 2.11 -2.62
C GLU A 60 7.86 0.61 -2.27
N ALA A 61 7.89 0.29 -0.98
CA ALA A 61 7.73 -1.09 -0.51
C ALA A 61 6.32 -1.65 -0.77
N ALA A 62 5.29 -0.81 -0.73
CA ALA A 62 3.92 -1.20 -1.03
C ALA A 62 3.73 -1.57 -2.50
N PHE A 63 4.24 -0.74 -3.43
CA PHE A 63 4.23 -1.06 -4.87
C PHE A 63 4.95 -2.36 -5.16
N LYS A 64 6.19 -2.49 -4.66
CA LYS A 64 6.98 -3.71 -4.86
C LYS A 64 6.26 -4.95 -4.31
N TRP A 65 5.67 -4.84 -3.13
CA TRP A 65 4.90 -5.93 -2.55
C TRP A 65 3.68 -6.29 -3.39
N CYS A 66 2.97 -5.28 -3.92
CA CYS A 66 1.82 -5.49 -4.80
C CYS A 66 2.21 -6.23 -6.08
N ASP A 67 3.29 -5.82 -6.74
CA ASP A 67 3.81 -6.49 -7.94
C ASP A 67 4.13 -7.97 -7.66
N GLU A 68 4.80 -8.24 -6.53
CA GLU A 68 5.14 -9.60 -6.09
C GLU A 68 3.90 -10.43 -5.72
N GLU A 69 2.83 -9.79 -5.23
CA GLU A 69 1.58 -10.47 -4.87
C GLU A 69 0.73 -10.76 -6.11
N LEU A 70 0.62 -9.82 -7.05
CA LEU A 70 -0.07 -10.00 -8.33
C LEU A 70 0.59 -11.08 -9.18
N ALA A 71 1.93 -11.14 -9.22
CA ALA A 71 2.64 -12.18 -9.94
C ALA A 71 2.28 -13.60 -9.48
N LYS A 72 1.92 -13.79 -8.20
CA LYS A 72 1.49 -15.10 -7.69
C LYS A 72 0.10 -15.48 -8.20
N TYR A 73 -0.81 -14.51 -8.34
CA TYR A 73 -2.13 -14.77 -8.91
C TYR A 73 -2.04 -15.12 -10.39
N ASP A 74 -1.16 -14.47 -11.14
CA ASP A 74 -0.90 -14.83 -12.54
C ASP A 74 -0.30 -16.24 -12.68
N GLU A 75 0.62 -16.64 -11.78
CA GLU A 75 1.16 -18.01 -11.76
C GLU A 75 0.11 -19.07 -11.39
N GLU A 76 -0.84 -18.75 -10.51
CA GLU A 76 -1.93 -19.67 -10.12
C GLU A 76 -2.97 -19.92 -11.22
N GLU A 77 -3.11 -19.01 -12.19
CA GLU A 77 -4.02 -19.17 -13.34
C GLU A 77 -3.41 -20.02 -14.48
N GLU A 78 -2.09 -20.30 -14.44
CA GLU A 78 -1.39 -21.12 -15.44
C GLU A 78 -1.31 -22.63 -15.09
N ASP A 79 -1.70 -23.04 -13.88
CA ASP A 79 -1.72 -24.45 -13.39
C ASP A 79 -3.13 -25.11 -13.42
#